data_AF-A5MYJ7-F1
#
_entry.id   AF-A5MYJ7-F1
#
_cell.length_a   1.000
_cell.length_b   1.000
_cell.length_c   1.000
_cell.angle_alpha   90.00
_cell.angle_beta   90.00
_cell.angle_gamma   90.00
#
_symmetry.space_group_name_H-M   'P 1'
#
loop_
_entity.id
_entity.type
_entity.pdbx_description
1 polymer ?
#
loop_
_entity_poly.entity_id
_entity_poly.type
_entity_poly.pdbx_seq_one_letter_code
_entity_poly.pdbx_strand_id
1 'polypeptide(L)' 'MSINFTFWQMAFNYKWVDATALKIAVKTDTNLFGEITQDEYKQITNIDYVA' A
#
# COMPACT_ATOMS: atom_id res chain seq x y z
N MET A 1 -1.00 2.92 -12.18
CA MET A 1 -0.66 1.83 -11.24
C MET A 1 0.84 1.75 -11.13
N SER A 2 1.36 1.77 -9.90
CA SER A 2 2.77 1.65 -9.56
C SER A 2 3.29 0.28 -9.96
N ILE A 3 4.59 0.19 -10.28
CA ILE A 3 5.23 -1.06 -10.71
C ILE A 3 5.05 -2.16 -9.65
N ASN A 4 5.06 -1.76 -8.36
CA ASN A 4 4.94 -2.69 -7.24
C ASN A 4 3.49 -2.96 -6.82
N PHE A 5 2.49 -2.36 -7.48
CA PHE A 5 1.07 -2.53 -7.12
C PHE A 5 0.65 -4.01 -7.04
N THR A 6 0.97 -4.78 -8.09
CA THR A 6 0.60 -6.20 -8.17
C THR A 6 1.28 -7.03 -7.07
N PHE A 7 2.52 -6.70 -6.71
CA PHE A 7 3.24 -7.37 -5.62
C PHE A 7 2.54 -7.12 -4.27
N TRP A 8 2.22 -5.87 -3.97
CA TRP A 8 1.57 -5.48 -2.73
C TRP A 8 0.14 -6.00 -2.61
N GLN A 9 -0.61 -6.00 -3.73
CA GLN A 9 -1.92 -6.62 -3.80
C GLN A 9 -1.85 -8.12 -3.48
N MET A 10 -0.88 -8.81 -4.07
CA MET A 10 -0.63 -10.22 -3.81
C MET A 10 -0.24 -10.44 -2.34
N ALA A 11 0.72 -9.69 -1.82
CA ALA A 11 1.17 -9.79 -0.43
C ALA A 11 0.03 -9.61 0.57
N PHE A 12 -0.88 -8.66 0.32
CA PHE A 12 -2.07 -8.47 1.16
C PHE A 12 -3.08 -9.62 1.01
N ASN A 13 -3.38 -10.05 -0.22
CA ASN A 13 -4.31 -11.16 -0.49
C ASN A 13 -3.87 -12.48 0.14
N TYR A 14 -2.56 -12.75 0.14
CA TYR A 14 -1.94 -13.92 0.77
C TYR A 14 -1.63 -13.70 2.26
N LYS A 15 -2.02 -12.55 2.84
CA LYS A 15 -1.81 -12.18 4.24
C LYS A 15 -0.34 -12.21 4.67
N TRP A 16 0.59 -11.95 3.74
CA TRP A 16 2.01 -11.74 4.06
C TRP A 16 2.21 -10.42 4.78
N VAL A 17 1.34 -9.45 4.50
CA VAL A 17 1.30 -8.15 5.16
C VAL A 17 -0.14 -7.80 5.53
N ASP A 18 -0.30 -7.04 6.61
CA ASP A 18 -1.58 -6.44 6.99
C ASP A 18 -1.67 -5.00 6.46
N ALA A 19 -2.83 -4.37 6.68
CA ALA A 19 -3.05 -2.99 6.26
C ALA A 19 -2.06 -2.03 6.94
N THR A 20 -1.65 -2.30 8.18
CA THR A 20 -0.69 -1.49 8.92
C THR A 20 0.70 -1.52 8.28
N ALA A 21 1.20 -2.70 7.93
CA ALA A 21 2.47 -2.89 7.24
C ALA A 21 2.41 -2.30 5.83
N LEU A 22 1.27 -2.44 5.15
CA LEU A 22 1.08 -1.86 3.81
C LEU A 22 1.14 -0.32 3.85
N LYS A 23 0.72 0.34 4.94
CA LYS A 23 0.86 1.81 5.08
C LYS A 23 2.30 2.30 4.95
N ILE A 24 3.29 1.48 5.32
CA ILE A 24 4.71 1.82 5.22
C ILE A 24 5.17 1.82 3.75
N ALA A 25 4.51 1.04 2.89
CA ALA A 25 4.75 1.05 1.45
C ALA A 25 4.05 2.23 0.74
N VAL A 26 3.21 2.99 1.43
CA VAL A 26 2.49 4.12 0.85
C VAL A 26 3.38 5.34 0.76
N LYS A 27 3.42 5.93 -0.43
CA LYS A 27 4.13 7.17 -0.72
C LYS A 27 3.34 8.34 -0.16
N THR A 28 4.01 9.12 0.68
CA THR A 28 3.47 10.33 1.30
C THR A 28 4.52 11.43 1.31
N ASP A 29 4.15 12.62 1.76
CA ASP A 29 5.08 13.75 1.89
C ASP A 29 6.21 13.46 2.89
N THR A 30 5.95 12.60 3.87
CA THR A 30 6.95 12.12 4.85
C THR A 30 7.67 10.85 4.40
N ASN A 31 7.03 10.03 3.55
CA ASN A 31 7.59 8.82 2.98
C ASN A 31 7.75 8.93 1.46
N LEU A 32 8.80 9.65 1.04
CA LEU A 32 9.12 9.85 -0.38
C LEU A 32 9.53 8.56 -1.11
N PHE A 33 9.90 7.52 -0.36
CA PHE A 33 10.33 6.22 -0.87
C PHE A 33 9.20 5.19 -0.92
N GLY A 34 7.95 5.59 -0.66
CA GLY A 34 6.82 4.69 -0.82
C GLY A 34 6.70 4.13 -2.25
N GLU A 35 6.30 2.87 -2.32
CA GLU A 35 6.24 2.07 -3.54
C GLU A 35 4.86 2.06 -4.19
N ILE A 36 3.82 2.44 -3.44
CA ILE A 36 2.43 2.55 -3.89
C ILE A 36 1.82 3.88 -3.44
N THR A 37 0.75 4.33 -4.10
CA THR A 37 0.03 5.55 -3.70
C THR A 37 -1.03 5.29 -2.63
N GLN A 38 -1.57 6.36 -2.02
CA GLN A 38 -2.69 6.27 -1.08
C GLN A 38 -3.95 5.65 -1.73
N ASP A 39 -4.20 5.97 -2.99
CA ASP A 39 -5.31 5.39 -3.76
C ASP A 39 -5.11 3.89 -3.99
N GLU A 40 -3.88 3.46 -4.28
CA GLU A 40 -3.53 2.06 -4.47
C GLU A 40 -3.63 1.25 -3.18
N TYR A 41 -3.20 1.84 -2.06
CA TYR A 41 -3.42 1.28 -0.74
C TYR A 41 -4.91 1.04 -0.48
N LYS A 42 -5.76 2.02 -0.79
CA LYS A 42 -7.21 1.89 -0.65
C LYS A 42 -7.76 0.80 -1.58
N GLN A 43 -7.26 0.67 -2.80
CA GLN A 43 -7.67 -0.40 -3.70
C GLN A 43 -7.28 -1.79 -3.19
N ILE A 44 -6.12 -1.94 -2.56
CA ILE A 44 -5.63 -3.22 -2.04
C ILE A 44 -6.36 -3.61 -0.76
N THR A 45 -6.50 -2.67 0.17
CA THR A 45 -6.99 -2.94 1.53
C THR A 45 -8.47 -2.70 1.71
N ASN A 46 -9.09 -1.96 0.79
CA ASN A 46 -10.43 -1.40 0.91
C ASN A 46 -10.60 -0.47 2.15
N ILE A 47 -9.49 0.09 2.63
CA ILE A 47 -9.43 0.98 3.79
C ILE A 47 -8.89 2.34 3.33
N ASP A 48 -9.53 3.42 3.77
CA ASP A 48 -9.02 4.76 3.54
C ASP A 48 -7.66 4.97 4.23
N TYR A 49 -6.68 5.49 3.48
CA TYR A 49 -5.40 5.84 4.06
C TYR A 49 -5.56 7.04 5.00
N VAL A 50 -5.34 6.80 6.29
CA VAL A 50 -5.26 7.85 7.31
C VAL A 50 -3.81 7.97 7.74
N ALA A 51 -3.21 9.14 7.50
CA ALA A 51 -1.85 9.49 7.90
C ALA A 51 -1.69 9.52 9.42
#